data_AF-A0A559TMU5-F1
#
_entry.id   AF-A0A559TMU5-F1
#
_cell.length_a   1.000
_cell.length_b   1.000
_cell.length_c   1.000
_cell.angle_alpha   90.00
_cell.angle_beta   90.00
_cell.angle_gamma   90.00
#
_symmetry.space_group_name_H-M   'P 1'
#
loop_
_entity.id
_entity.type
_entity.pdbx_description
1 polymer ?
#
loop_
_entity_poly.entity_id
_entity_poly.type
_entity_poly.pdbx_seq_one_letter_code
_entity_poly.pdbx_strand_id
1 'polypeptide(L)'
;MKLRNLMSIGALLTAMVAVTACGAHGSKGDGAATPKQVAMNEHKATKRAEEIIHQAVDGMSPKPKLERIGPTPVGACIARDDGGPDDRLQVSLAYKLTGVPGSKAKSLVRQARDAWLKLGYKFQSSDADWSKPFPHVNMRTESDDFWMDAITGVVNRATGEGLASIGVTSPCFSRSASDQSTADSAALRRTPVDERAEHRALDHSSRIYDALQVRHAPAQEGEGTSAYQDSEGSYVHHAWSTQPLTEEETVRAMARAQTYFERAGWIVRHVPTDTGIPAIVARNAEDGSVAQVAPSTTTGAVRVAVTTPAVPEDPAKV
;
A
#
# COMPACT_ATOMS: atom_id res chain seq x y z
N MET A 1 -1.58 -22.96 71.40
CA MET A 1 -0.57 -22.77 72.46
C MET A 1 0.59 -23.69 72.12
N LYS A 2 1.84 -23.30 71.86
CA LYS A 2 2.67 -22.22 72.40
C LYS A 2 3.60 -21.61 71.32
N LEU A 3 3.98 -20.36 71.60
CA LEU A 3 5.00 -19.48 71.00
C LEU A 3 6.29 -20.19 70.57
N ARG A 4 6.88 -19.87 69.40
CA ARG A 4 7.76 -18.70 69.08
C ARG A 4 9.08 -18.68 69.86
N ASN A 5 10.18 -18.64 69.10
CA ASN A 5 11.48 -17.93 69.30
C ASN A 5 12.59 -18.73 68.59
N LEU A 6 13.69 -18.20 68.05
CA LEU A 6 14.23 -16.87 67.68
C LEU A 6 15.67 -17.20 67.21
N MET A 7 16.18 -16.51 66.17
CA MET A 7 17.62 -16.15 65.98
C MET A 7 18.66 -17.30 65.86
N SER A 8 19.84 -17.21 65.25
CA SER A 8 20.63 -16.13 64.64
C SER A 8 21.83 -16.76 63.91
N ILE A 9 22.24 -16.14 62.79
CA ILE A 9 23.62 -15.71 62.44
C ILE A 9 24.76 -16.76 62.28
N GLY A 10 25.35 -16.71 61.06
CA GLY A 10 26.81 -16.77 60.80
C GLY A 10 27.41 -18.15 60.54
N ALA A 11 28.42 -18.36 59.68
CA ALA A 11 29.19 -17.50 58.80
C ALA A 11 30.01 -18.39 57.82
N LEU A 12 30.36 -17.81 56.67
CA LEU A 12 31.52 -18.02 55.78
C LEU A 12 32.26 -19.37 55.77
N LEU A 13 32.49 -19.91 54.55
CA LEU A 13 33.85 -20.22 54.11
C LEU A 13 34.02 -20.20 52.58
N THR A 14 34.92 -19.31 52.17
CA THR A 14 35.49 -19.08 50.84
C THR A 14 36.49 -20.17 50.43
N ALA A 15 36.53 -20.52 49.14
CA ALA A 15 37.74 -21.04 48.50
C ALA A 15 37.86 -20.46 47.08
N MET A 16 38.84 -19.57 46.91
CA MET A 16 39.33 -19.07 45.62
C MET A 16 40.21 -20.13 44.96
N VAL A 17 40.07 -20.33 43.66
CA VAL A 17 41.19 -20.70 42.80
C VAL A 17 41.21 -19.71 41.64
N ALA A 18 42.24 -18.86 41.64
CA ALA A 18 42.61 -18.02 40.52
C ALA A 18 43.64 -18.76 39.67
N VAL A 19 43.44 -18.77 38.34
CA VAL A 19 44.54 -18.87 37.38
C VAL A 19 44.38 -17.76 36.35
N THR A 20 45.42 -16.95 36.29
CA THR A 20 45.77 -15.81 35.44
C THR A 20 45.77 -16.16 33.94
N ALA A 21 45.08 -15.41 33.08
CA ALA A 21 45.51 -14.20 32.37
C ALA A 21 46.41 -14.43 31.12
N CYS A 22 45.89 -14.04 29.96
CA CYS A 22 46.56 -13.45 28.78
C CYS A 22 45.46 -13.20 27.72
N GLY A 23 45.12 -11.99 27.28
CA GLY A 23 45.70 -10.68 27.53
C GLY A 23 44.75 -9.51 27.21
N ALA A 24 45.22 -8.35 27.67
CA ALA A 24 44.84 -6.96 27.43
C ALA A 24 44.38 -6.63 25.99
N HIS A 25 43.57 -5.62 25.67
CA HIS A 25 43.21 -4.35 26.35
C HIS A 25 42.02 -3.74 25.58
N GLY A 26 41.06 -3.07 26.24
CA GLY A 26 40.20 -2.07 25.57
C GLY A 26 38.73 -1.96 25.98
N SER A 27 38.47 -1.08 26.95
CA SER A 27 37.26 -0.28 27.18
C SER A 27 35.87 -0.91 27.41
N LYS A 28 35.42 -0.71 28.67
CA LYS A 28 34.07 -0.27 29.11
C LYS A 28 33.13 0.20 27.99
N GLY A 29 31.92 -0.36 28.01
CA GLY A 29 30.72 0.24 27.45
C GLY A 29 29.53 -0.65 27.77
N ASP A 30 28.69 -0.22 28.72
CA ASP A 30 27.39 -0.82 29.03
C ASP A 30 26.50 -0.84 27.79
N GLY A 31 26.57 -1.93 27.03
CA GLY A 31 25.65 -2.21 25.94
C GLY A 31 24.40 -2.85 26.53
N ALA A 32 23.39 -2.03 26.80
CA ALA A 32 22.03 -2.50 26.98
C ALA A 32 21.76 -3.56 25.90
N ALA A 33 21.43 -4.78 26.33
CA ALA A 33 20.98 -5.83 25.43
C ALA A 33 19.75 -5.30 24.70
N THR A 34 19.95 -4.77 23.51
CA THR A 34 18.87 -4.44 22.58
C THR A 34 17.99 -5.68 22.52
N PRO A 35 16.68 -5.57 22.82
CA PRO A 35 15.75 -6.68 22.65
C PRO A 35 15.99 -7.24 21.26
N LYS A 36 16.15 -8.56 21.14
CA LYS A 36 16.22 -9.25 19.86
C LYS A 36 14.99 -8.84 19.06
N GLN A 37 15.11 -7.80 18.23
CA GLN A 37 14.14 -7.48 17.21
C GLN A 37 14.12 -8.71 16.32
N VAL A 38 13.04 -9.46 16.42
CA VAL A 38 12.82 -10.59 15.52
C VAL A 38 12.83 -10.00 14.12
N ALA A 39 13.86 -10.30 13.34
CA ALA A 39 13.97 -9.81 11.98
C ALA A 39 12.67 -10.15 11.23
N MET A 40 11.99 -9.09 10.78
CA MET A 40 10.74 -9.16 10.03
C MET A 40 11.04 -9.72 8.63
N ASN A 41 10.15 -10.56 8.12
CA ASN A 41 10.17 -11.08 6.76
C ASN A 41 8.74 -11.24 6.25
N GLU A 42 8.57 -11.56 4.97
CA GLU A 42 7.26 -11.65 4.31
C GLU A 42 6.26 -12.55 5.06
N HIS A 43 6.69 -13.76 5.45
CA HIS A 43 5.81 -14.71 6.11
C HIS A 43 5.34 -14.19 7.48
N LYS A 44 6.26 -13.65 8.29
CA LYS A 44 5.92 -13.07 9.59
C LYS A 44 5.05 -11.83 9.42
N ALA A 45 5.35 -10.98 8.44
CA ALA A 45 4.60 -9.77 8.16
C ALA A 45 3.17 -10.08 7.72
N THR A 46 2.99 -11.04 6.82
CA THR A 46 1.68 -11.50 6.35
C THR A 46 0.88 -12.12 7.49
N LYS A 47 1.47 -13.06 8.24
CA LYS A 47 0.81 -13.70 9.36
C LYS A 47 0.36 -12.66 10.40
N ARG A 48 1.25 -11.73 10.75
CA ARG A 48 0.96 -10.71 11.74
C ARG A 48 -0.11 -9.72 11.27
N ALA A 49 -0.09 -9.34 9.98
CA ALA A 49 -1.12 -8.49 9.40
C ALA A 49 -2.50 -9.16 9.42
N GLU A 50 -2.60 -10.45 9.06
CA GLU A 50 -3.85 -11.21 9.16
C GLU A 50 -4.34 -11.32 10.62
N GLU A 51 -3.43 -11.58 11.56
CA GLU A 51 -3.77 -11.61 12.99
C GLU A 51 -4.38 -10.29 13.47
N ILE A 52 -3.82 -9.14 13.07
CA ILE A 52 -4.35 -7.80 13.44
C ILE A 52 -5.74 -7.56 12.85
N ILE A 53 -5.99 -8.03 11.62
CA ILE A 53 -7.30 -7.93 10.97
C ILE A 53 -8.32 -8.79 11.73
N HIS A 54 -7.99 -10.06 12.00
CA HIS A 54 -8.86 -10.97 12.74
C HIS A 54 -9.15 -10.51 14.17
N GLN A 55 -8.16 -9.92 14.84
CA GLN A 55 -8.33 -9.29 16.16
C GLN A 55 -9.40 -8.19 16.17
N ALA A 56 -9.58 -7.48 15.05
CA ALA A 56 -10.65 -6.49 14.90
C ALA A 56 -11.98 -7.12 14.49
N VAL A 57 -11.98 -8.05 13.53
CA VAL A 57 -13.23 -8.49 12.86
C VAL A 57 -13.93 -9.65 13.55
N ASP A 58 -13.23 -10.50 14.28
CA ASP A 58 -13.79 -11.74 14.83
C ASP A 58 -14.86 -11.47 15.92
N GLY A 59 -14.74 -10.33 16.61
CA GLY A 59 -15.68 -9.87 17.63
C GLY A 59 -16.80 -8.95 17.10
N MET A 60 -16.86 -8.66 15.81
CA MET A 60 -17.82 -7.70 15.26
C MET A 60 -19.25 -8.24 15.24
N SER A 61 -20.20 -7.33 15.45
CA SER A 61 -21.64 -7.56 15.30
C SER A 61 -22.30 -6.42 14.49
N PRO A 62 -23.03 -6.72 13.40
CA PRO A 62 -23.16 -8.05 12.78
C PRO A 62 -21.81 -8.54 12.24
N LYS A 63 -21.62 -9.87 12.20
CA LYS A 63 -20.35 -10.47 11.75
C LYS A 63 -20.17 -10.26 10.24
N PRO A 64 -19.15 -9.50 9.80
CA PRO A 64 -18.89 -9.32 8.37
C PRO A 64 -18.18 -10.55 7.79
N LYS A 65 -18.26 -10.68 6.46
CA LYS A 65 -17.36 -11.52 5.67
C LYS A 65 -16.18 -10.67 5.20
N LEU A 66 -15.00 -11.27 5.20
CA LEU A 66 -13.81 -10.65 4.64
C LEU A 66 -13.69 -10.99 3.16
N GLU A 67 -13.64 -9.98 2.31
CA GLU A 67 -13.35 -10.11 0.88
C GLU A 67 -12.07 -9.32 0.58
N ARG A 68 -10.99 -10.03 0.21
CA ARG A 68 -9.68 -9.40 0.00
C ARG A 68 -9.75 -8.44 -1.19
N ILE A 69 -9.15 -7.28 -1.03
CA ILE A 69 -9.06 -6.24 -2.05
C ILE A 69 -7.63 -5.68 -2.14
N GLY A 70 -7.35 -5.02 -3.26
CA GLY A 70 -6.04 -4.42 -3.50
C GLY A 70 -5.07 -5.36 -4.23
N PRO A 71 -3.84 -4.90 -4.45
CA PRO A 71 -2.81 -5.65 -5.17
C PRO A 71 -2.32 -6.86 -4.36
N THR A 72 -1.33 -7.57 -4.91
CA THR A 72 -0.61 -8.62 -4.17
C THR A 72 -0.12 -8.07 -2.83
N PRO A 73 -0.29 -8.82 -1.72
CA PRO A 73 0.03 -8.37 -0.37
C PRO A 73 1.42 -7.80 -0.18
N VAL A 74 2.41 -8.24 -0.96
CA VAL A 74 3.81 -7.87 -0.77
C VAL A 74 4.22 -6.95 -1.90
N GLY A 75 4.75 -5.78 -1.56
CA GLY A 75 5.19 -4.77 -2.51
C GLY A 75 6.43 -4.03 -2.03
N ALA A 76 6.93 -3.12 -2.86
CA ALA A 76 8.02 -2.24 -2.48
C ALA A 76 7.62 -1.37 -1.27
N CYS A 77 8.58 -1.15 -0.38
CA CYS A 77 8.44 -0.24 0.75
C CYS A 77 8.15 1.19 0.26
N ILE A 78 7.05 1.78 0.71
CA ILE A 78 6.62 3.14 0.33
C ILE A 78 7.28 4.21 1.24
N ALA A 79 7.81 3.81 2.40
CA ALA A 79 8.56 4.68 3.30
C ALA A 79 9.98 4.95 2.76
N ARG A 80 10.09 5.84 1.77
CA ARG A 80 11.37 6.23 1.15
C ARG A 80 12.18 7.24 1.99
N ASP A 81 11.56 7.84 3.00
CA ASP A 81 12.14 8.94 3.79
C ASP A 81 12.99 8.50 4.99
N ASP A 82 13.15 7.20 5.24
CA ASP A 82 13.91 6.67 6.38
C ASP A 82 15.37 6.32 6.04
N GLY A 83 15.82 6.64 4.82
CA GLY A 83 17.18 6.39 4.36
C GLY A 83 17.56 4.91 4.23
N GLY A 84 16.58 4.00 4.28
CA GLY A 84 16.81 2.58 4.11
C GLY A 84 16.98 2.17 2.63
N PRO A 85 17.49 0.95 2.37
CA PRO A 85 17.66 0.44 1.02
C PRO A 85 16.37 0.45 0.20
N ASP A 86 16.50 0.75 -1.11
CA ASP A 86 15.38 0.82 -2.07
C ASP A 86 14.74 -0.55 -2.37
N ASP A 87 15.37 -1.67 -1.97
CA ASP A 87 14.90 -3.04 -2.22
C ASP A 87 14.05 -3.63 -1.09
N ARG A 88 13.73 -2.83 -0.07
CA ARG A 88 12.90 -3.27 1.05
C ARG A 88 11.47 -3.52 0.61
N LEU A 89 10.86 -4.48 1.27
CA LEU A 89 9.49 -4.92 1.02
C LEU A 89 8.60 -4.53 2.19
N GLN A 90 7.31 -4.41 1.93
CA GLN A 90 6.27 -4.29 2.93
C GLN A 90 5.10 -5.21 2.56
N VAL A 91 4.36 -5.64 3.57
CA VAL A 91 3.08 -6.29 3.40
C VAL A 91 1.97 -5.26 3.57
N SER A 92 1.01 -5.20 2.65
CA SER A 92 -0.23 -4.43 2.76
C SER A 92 -1.40 -5.35 2.45
N LEU A 93 -2.26 -5.57 3.45
CA LEU A 93 -3.49 -6.35 3.35
C LEU A 93 -4.69 -5.42 3.48
N ALA A 94 -5.68 -5.59 2.61
CA ALA A 94 -6.94 -4.88 2.72
C ALA A 94 -8.13 -5.80 2.44
N TYR A 95 -9.22 -5.59 3.17
CA TYR A 95 -10.46 -6.35 3.03
C TYR A 95 -11.67 -5.43 3.00
N LYS A 96 -12.62 -5.74 2.13
CA LYS A 96 -14.01 -5.26 2.26
C LYS A 96 -14.72 -6.10 3.32
N LEU A 97 -15.53 -5.44 4.14
CA LEU A 97 -16.39 -6.05 5.14
C LEU A 97 -17.80 -6.20 4.55
N THR A 98 -18.09 -7.37 3.98
CA THR A 98 -19.34 -7.65 3.26
C THR A 98 -20.29 -8.53 4.06
N GLY A 99 -21.46 -8.87 3.50
CA GLY A 99 -22.46 -9.72 4.16
C GLY A 99 -23.24 -9.03 5.30
N VAL A 100 -23.16 -7.71 5.39
CA VAL A 100 -23.80 -6.87 6.40
C VAL A 100 -24.47 -5.66 5.72
N PRO A 101 -25.59 -5.14 6.26
CA PRO A 101 -26.24 -3.97 5.66
C PRO A 101 -25.30 -2.76 5.64
N GLY A 102 -25.27 -2.00 4.53
CA GLY A 102 -24.35 -0.87 4.41
C GLY A 102 -24.60 0.27 5.41
N SER A 103 -25.81 0.35 5.98
CA SER A 103 -26.11 1.23 7.13
C SER A 103 -25.31 0.90 8.40
N LYS A 104 -24.66 -0.27 8.46
CA LYS A 104 -23.80 -0.70 9.57
C LYS A 104 -22.33 -0.40 9.34
N ALA A 105 -21.91 0.06 8.16
CA ALA A 105 -20.50 0.24 7.83
C ALA A 105 -19.75 1.14 8.83
N LYS A 106 -20.33 2.30 9.19
CA LYS A 106 -19.80 3.18 10.25
C LYS A 106 -19.66 2.49 11.61
N SER A 107 -20.60 1.61 11.95
CA SER A 107 -20.55 0.82 13.19
C SER A 107 -19.45 -0.23 13.17
N LEU A 108 -19.09 -0.78 12.00
CA LEU A 108 -18.01 -1.75 11.86
C LEU A 108 -16.64 -1.07 11.99
N VAL A 109 -16.47 0.10 11.37
CA VAL A 109 -15.25 0.93 11.54
C VAL A 109 -15.03 1.28 13.02
N ARG A 110 -16.11 1.62 13.75
CA ARG A 110 -16.04 1.85 15.20
C ARG A 110 -15.59 0.61 15.97
N GLN A 111 -16.13 -0.55 15.64
CA GLN A 111 -15.77 -1.81 16.31
C GLN A 111 -14.30 -2.19 16.05
N ALA A 112 -13.78 -1.95 14.84
CA ALA A 112 -12.36 -2.16 14.55
C ALA A 112 -11.48 -1.29 15.46
N ARG A 113 -11.80 0.01 15.55
CA ARG A 113 -11.13 0.94 16.47
C ARG A 113 -11.20 0.50 17.92
N ASP A 114 -12.39 0.11 18.40
CA ASP A 114 -12.60 -0.36 19.77
C ASP A 114 -11.72 -1.57 20.09
N ALA A 115 -11.67 -2.54 19.17
CA ALA A 115 -10.87 -3.75 19.30
C ALA A 115 -9.37 -3.43 19.38
N TRP A 116 -8.87 -2.56 18.49
CA TRP A 116 -7.47 -2.14 18.50
C TRP A 116 -7.09 -1.36 19.76
N LEU A 117 -7.95 -0.45 20.24
CA LEU A 117 -7.71 0.27 21.50
C LEU A 117 -7.64 -0.69 22.69
N LYS A 118 -8.51 -1.71 22.73
CA LYS A 118 -8.50 -2.73 23.78
C LYS A 118 -7.19 -3.54 23.81
N LEU A 119 -6.55 -3.69 22.65
CA LEU A 119 -5.23 -4.33 22.49
C LEU A 119 -4.05 -3.39 22.77
N GLY A 120 -4.33 -2.13 23.12
CA GLY A 120 -3.32 -1.12 23.45
C GLY A 120 -2.74 -0.36 22.25
N TYR A 121 -3.31 -0.54 21.05
CA TYR A 121 -2.82 0.12 19.83
C TYR A 121 -3.13 1.62 19.90
N LYS A 122 -2.32 2.43 19.21
CA LYS A 122 -2.35 3.89 19.30
C LYS A 122 -2.90 4.51 18.03
N PHE A 123 -3.49 5.69 18.14
CA PHE A 123 -3.77 6.51 16.97
C PHE A 123 -2.48 7.01 16.36
N GLN A 124 -2.38 7.00 15.04
CA GLN A 124 -1.24 7.61 14.34
C GLN A 124 -1.27 9.13 14.43
N SER A 125 -2.47 9.72 14.49
CA SER A 125 -2.69 11.17 14.62
C SER A 125 -3.74 11.48 15.68
N SER A 126 -5.01 11.23 15.37
CA SER A 126 -6.17 11.46 16.26
C SER A 126 -7.27 10.44 15.97
N ASP A 127 -8.23 10.30 16.89
CA ASP A 127 -9.45 9.54 16.60
C ASP A 127 -10.26 10.19 15.46
N ALA A 128 -11.13 9.39 14.85
CA ALA A 128 -12.02 9.83 13.80
C ALA A 128 -13.09 10.83 14.31
N ASP A 129 -13.48 11.76 13.45
CA ASP A 129 -14.66 12.58 13.70
C ASP A 129 -15.94 11.76 13.46
N TRP A 130 -16.49 11.22 14.55
CA TRP A 130 -17.69 10.39 14.53
C TRP A 130 -18.97 11.15 14.19
N SER A 131 -18.94 12.48 14.03
CA SER A 131 -20.09 13.23 13.51
C SER A 131 -20.23 13.07 11.99
N LYS A 132 -19.12 12.80 11.28
CA LYS A 132 -19.12 12.62 9.82
C LYS A 132 -19.77 11.31 9.38
N PRO A 133 -20.40 11.27 8.19
CA PRO A 133 -21.01 10.05 7.67
C PRO A 133 -19.99 8.95 7.35
N PHE A 134 -18.76 9.33 7.00
CA PHE A 134 -17.70 8.42 6.56
C PHE A 134 -16.42 8.63 7.39
N PRO A 135 -16.36 8.08 8.62
CA PRO A 135 -15.16 8.19 9.44
C PRO A 135 -14.04 7.31 8.88
N HIS A 136 -12.81 7.78 9.10
CA HIS A 136 -11.58 7.06 8.81
C HIS A 136 -10.76 6.99 10.10
N VAL A 137 -10.36 5.79 10.49
CA VAL A 137 -9.53 5.52 11.66
C VAL A 137 -8.15 5.08 11.17
N ASN A 138 -7.09 5.68 11.69
CA ASN A 138 -5.70 5.27 11.47
C ASN A 138 -5.05 4.94 12.81
N MET A 139 -4.56 3.72 12.94
CA MET A 139 -3.92 3.23 14.16
C MET A 139 -2.58 2.56 13.85
N ARG A 140 -1.80 2.32 14.90
CA ARG A 140 -0.45 1.73 14.85
C ARG A 140 -0.21 0.82 16.05
N THR A 141 0.52 -0.27 15.84
CA THR A 141 1.05 -1.10 16.94
C THR A 141 2.36 -0.50 17.45
N GLU A 142 2.56 -0.41 18.77
CA GLU A 142 3.79 0.17 19.33
C GLU A 142 4.99 -0.80 19.25
N SER A 143 4.74 -2.10 19.33
CA SER A 143 5.81 -3.11 19.47
C SER A 143 6.49 -3.49 18.17
N ASP A 144 5.73 -3.54 17.09
CA ASP A 144 6.12 -4.12 15.79
C ASP A 144 5.71 -3.25 14.61
N ASP A 145 5.20 -2.05 14.89
CA ASP A 145 5.13 -0.95 13.93
C ASP A 145 4.22 -1.14 12.71
N PHE A 146 3.21 -2.02 12.83
CA PHE A 146 2.17 -2.18 11.82
C PHE A 146 1.25 -0.99 11.86
N TRP A 147 0.78 -0.57 10.69
CA TRP A 147 -0.16 0.52 10.49
C TRP A 147 -1.49 -0.08 10.04
N MET A 148 -2.61 0.44 10.53
CA MET A 148 -3.91 -0.11 10.24
C MET A 148 -4.88 1.02 9.97
N ASP A 149 -5.77 0.78 9.04
CA ASP A 149 -6.82 1.70 8.67
C ASP A 149 -8.18 1.00 8.68
N ALA A 150 -9.21 1.76 9.02
CA ALA A 150 -10.59 1.34 8.81
C ALA A 150 -11.40 2.53 8.31
N ILE A 151 -12.05 2.37 7.17
CA ILE A 151 -12.75 3.45 6.47
C ILE A 151 -14.12 2.99 6.00
N THR A 152 -15.04 3.95 5.89
CA THR A 152 -16.33 3.75 5.21
C THR A 152 -16.30 4.37 3.82
N GLY A 153 -16.45 3.57 2.77
CA GLY A 153 -16.73 4.00 1.41
C GLY A 153 -18.21 4.36 1.23
N VAL A 154 -18.49 5.31 0.34
CA VAL A 154 -19.84 5.78 0.02
C VAL A 154 -20.44 4.91 -1.09
N VAL A 155 -21.55 4.23 -0.82
CA VAL A 155 -22.30 3.50 -1.86
C VAL A 155 -23.52 4.32 -2.28
N ASN A 156 -24.27 4.88 -1.33
CA ASN A 156 -25.39 5.76 -1.60
C ASN A 156 -25.50 6.87 -0.53
N ARG A 157 -25.29 8.12 -0.95
CA ARG A 157 -25.35 9.30 -0.06
C ARG A 157 -26.76 9.60 0.45
N ALA A 158 -27.79 9.34 -0.35
CA ALA A 158 -29.17 9.65 0.01
C ALA A 158 -29.71 8.71 1.10
N THR A 159 -29.30 7.45 1.06
CA THR A 159 -29.73 6.43 2.04
C THR A 159 -28.74 6.26 3.20
N GLY A 160 -27.56 6.88 3.12
CA GLY A 160 -26.49 6.70 4.09
C GLY A 160 -25.84 5.31 4.04
N GLU A 161 -26.02 4.59 2.93
CA GLU A 161 -25.46 3.27 2.72
C GLU A 161 -23.98 3.36 2.36
N GLY A 162 -23.14 2.66 3.10
CA GLY A 162 -21.71 2.61 2.88
C GLY A 162 -21.16 1.19 2.88
N LEU A 163 -19.90 1.06 2.49
CA LEU A 163 -19.13 -0.17 2.57
C LEU A 163 -17.97 0.06 3.52
N ALA A 164 -17.77 -0.82 4.49
CA ALA A 164 -16.60 -0.72 5.36
C ALA A 164 -15.43 -1.51 4.77
N SER A 165 -14.22 -0.97 4.90
CA SER A 165 -12.98 -1.70 4.64
C SER A 165 -12.03 -1.57 5.82
N ILE A 166 -11.14 -2.55 5.93
CA ILE A 166 -10.08 -2.63 6.94
C ILE A 166 -8.77 -2.98 6.25
N GLY A 167 -7.70 -2.29 6.60
CA GLY A 167 -6.37 -2.49 6.06
C GLY A 167 -5.31 -2.59 7.13
N VAL A 168 -4.24 -3.32 6.83
CA VAL A 168 -3.03 -3.41 7.66
C VAL A 168 -1.79 -3.42 6.77
N THR A 169 -0.84 -2.54 7.07
CA THR A 169 0.47 -2.44 6.43
C THR A 169 1.58 -2.73 7.44
N SER A 170 2.55 -3.57 7.08
CA SER A 170 3.70 -3.90 7.90
C SER A 170 4.75 -2.79 7.86
N PRO A 171 5.67 -2.73 8.84
CA PRO A 171 6.93 -2.01 8.63
C PRO A 171 7.69 -2.60 7.44
N CYS A 172 8.59 -1.80 6.89
CA CYS A 172 9.46 -2.25 5.83
C CYS A 172 10.50 -3.25 6.35
N PHE A 173 10.77 -4.29 5.58
CA PHE A 173 11.73 -5.33 5.91
C PHE A 173 12.65 -5.63 4.73
N SER A 174 13.89 -6.00 5.06
CA SER A 174 14.87 -6.44 4.07
C SER A 174 14.50 -7.80 3.51
N ARG A 175 14.87 -8.04 2.25
CA ARG A 175 14.80 -9.38 1.65
C ARG A 175 15.75 -10.31 2.40
N SER A 176 15.28 -11.48 2.86
CA SER A 176 16.16 -12.39 3.62
C SER A 176 17.13 -13.09 2.67
N ALA A 177 18.40 -13.25 3.07
CA ALA A 177 19.39 -14.02 2.30
C ALA A 177 19.00 -15.51 2.15
N SER A 178 18.18 -16.04 3.06
CA SER A 178 17.59 -17.39 2.98
C SER A 178 16.41 -17.50 2.02
N ASP A 179 15.93 -16.38 1.46
CA ASP A 179 14.95 -16.37 0.35
C ASP A 179 15.67 -16.45 -1.02
N GLN A 180 17.00 -16.58 -1.01
CA GLN A 180 17.76 -17.02 -2.18
C GLN A 180 17.75 -18.55 -2.27
N SER A 181 16.73 -19.09 -2.97
CA SER A 181 16.64 -20.44 -3.58
C SER A 181 16.46 -21.61 -2.60
N THR A 182 15.32 -22.33 -2.60
CA THR A 182 15.09 -23.52 -3.47
C THR A 182 13.62 -23.77 -3.86
N ALA A 183 12.72 -22.80 -3.71
CA ALA A 183 11.37 -22.94 -4.27
C ALA A 183 11.41 -22.74 -5.79
N ASP A 184 10.75 -23.65 -6.50
CA ASP A 184 10.66 -23.71 -7.97
C ASP A 184 10.53 -22.31 -8.59
N SER A 185 11.44 -21.99 -9.52
CA SER A 185 11.53 -20.69 -10.22
C SER A 185 10.36 -20.40 -11.16
N ALA A 186 9.23 -21.08 -10.95
CA ALA A 186 7.96 -20.95 -11.63
C ALA A 186 6.91 -20.15 -10.82
N ALA A 187 7.04 -20.02 -9.50
CA ALA A 187 6.03 -19.33 -8.67
C ALA A 187 6.27 -17.82 -8.49
N LEU A 188 7.41 -17.31 -8.95
CA LEU A 188 7.84 -15.91 -8.79
C LEU A 188 8.54 -15.37 -10.04
N ARG A 189 7.98 -15.67 -11.21
CA ARG A 189 8.29 -14.85 -12.38
C ARG A 189 7.19 -13.80 -12.50
N ARG A 190 7.56 -12.52 -12.33
CA ARG A 190 7.10 -11.52 -13.30
C ARG A 190 7.36 -12.18 -14.63
N THR A 191 6.32 -12.52 -15.35
CA THR A 191 6.56 -13.16 -16.63
C THR A 191 7.33 -12.14 -17.47
N PRO A 192 8.26 -12.54 -18.34
CA PRO A 192 8.87 -11.61 -19.29
C PRO A 192 7.83 -10.81 -20.09
N VAL A 193 6.60 -11.32 -20.14
CA VAL A 193 5.41 -10.70 -20.71
C VAL A 193 4.93 -9.51 -19.86
N ASP A 194 4.89 -9.63 -18.52
CA ASP A 194 4.54 -8.53 -17.60
C ASP A 194 5.59 -7.42 -17.61
N GLU A 195 6.89 -7.76 -17.65
CA GLU A 195 7.97 -6.78 -17.74
C GLU A 195 7.93 -6.00 -19.06
N ARG A 196 7.61 -6.67 -20.16
CA ARG A 196 7.44 -6.01 -21.46
C ARG A 196 6.23 -5.07 -21.47
N ALA A 197 5.14 -5.45 -20.83
CA ALA A 197 3.96 -4.59 -20.74
C ALA A 197 4.20 -3.37 -19.84
N GLU A 198 4.95 -3.52 -18.76
CA GLU A 198 5.43 -2.40 -17.94
C GLU A 198 6.32 -1.45 -18.73
N HIS A 199 7.33 -1.97 -19.46
CA HIS A 199 8.18 -1.14 -20.31
C HIS A 199 7.39 -0.40 -21.39
N ARG A 200 6.40 -1.06 -22.01
CA ARG A 200 5.51 -0.42 -23.00
C ARG A 200 4.66 0.67 -22.36
N ALA A 201 4.04 0.41 -21.21
CA ALA A 201 3.24 1.40 -20.51
C ALA A 201 4.06 2.64 -20.14
N LEU A 202 5.30 2.44 -19.67
CA LEU A 202 6.23 3.53 -19.35
C LEU A 202 6.73 4.27 -20.60
N ASP A 203 7.02 3.58 -21.70
CA ASP A 203 7.44 4.22 -22.98
C ASP A 203 6.33 5.13 -23.52
N HIS A 204 5.10 4.62 -23.61
CA HIS A 204 3.93 5.40 -24.02
C HIS A 204 3.70 6.58 -23.08
N SER A 205 3.80 6.34 -21.76
CA SER A 205 3.63 7.37 -20.76
C SER A 205 4.69 8.48 -20.87
N SER A 206 5.95 8.12 -21.14
CA SER A 206 7.04 9.09 -21.31
C SER A 206 6.81 9.97 -22.54
N ARG A 207 6.37 9.38 -23.65
CA ARG A 207 6.06 10.15 -24.87
C ARG A 207 4.89 11.11 -24.67
N ILE A 208 3.88 10.71 -23.89
CA ILE A 208 2.76 11.58 -23.52
C ILE A 208 3.27 12.72 -22.62
N TYR A 209 4.14 12.43 -21.66
CA TYR A 209 4.77 13.44 -20.81
C TYR A 209 5.53 14.49 -21.64
N ASP A 210 6.37 14.04 -22.57
CA ASP A 210 7.13 14.91 -23.46
C ASP A 210 6.22 15.77 -24.36
N ALA A 211 5.12 15.17 -24.85
CA ALA A 211 4.12 15.89 -25.65
C ALA A 211 3.39 16.96 -24.85
N LEU A 212 3.06 16.68 -23.58
CA LEU A 212 2.34 17.62 -22.73
C LEU A 212 3.17 18.87 -22.41
N GLN A 213 4.50 18.79 -22.34
CA GLN A 213 5.42 19.92 -22.09
C GLN A 213 5.07 20.72 -20.82
N VAL A 214 4.69 20.01 -19.75
CA VAL A 214 4.33 20.59 -18.45
C VAL A 214 5.01 19.79 -17.33
N ARG A 215 5.09 20.39 -16.15
CA ARG A 215 5.72 19.75 -14.99
C ARG A 215 4.81 18.65 -14.43
N HIS A 216 5.38 17.49 -14.12
CA HIS A 216 4.69 16.47 -13.33
C HIS A 216 4.59 16.91 -11.87
N ALA A 217 3.50 16.54 -11.21
CA ALA A 217 3.39 16.61 -9.76
C ALA A 217 4.11 15.42 -9.12
N PRO A 218 4.52 15.53 -7.84
CA PRO A 218 4.86 14.35 -7.05
C PRO A 218 3.73 13.32 -7.11
N ALA A 219 4.09 12.05 -7.22
CA ALA A 219 3.12 10.96 -7.33
C ALA A 219 2.13 10.99 -6.15
N GLN A 220 0.84 10.96 -6.46
CA GLN A 220 -0.24 10.87 -5.48
C GLN A 220 -0.62 9.41 -5.21
N GLU A 221 -1.38 9.19 -4.14
CA GLU A 221 -1.90 7.86 -3.83
C GLU A 221 -2.75 7.31 -5.00
N GLY A 222 -2.38 6.14 -5.52
CA GLY A 222 -2.99 5.53 -6.71
C GLY A 222 -2.32 5.89 -8.04
N GLU A 223 -1.27 6.72 -8.04
CA GLU A 223 -0.41 6.96 -9.19
C GLU A 223 0.83 6.04 -9.18
N GLY A 224 1.50 5.93 -10.33
CA GLY A 224 2.60 5.01 -10.57
C GLY A 224 2.16 3.74 -11.29
N THR A 225 3.06 2.78 -11.37
CA THR A 225 2.84 1.51 -12.08
C THR A 225 2.10 0.52 -11.17
N SER A 226 1.06 -0.11 -11.71
CA SER A 226 0.30 -1.19 -11.08
C SER A 226 -0.03 -2.26 -12.11
N ALA A 227 -0.10 -3.53 -11.68
CA ALA A 227 -0.57 -4.62 -12.53
C ALA A 227 -1.98 -5.04 -12.07
N TYR A 228 -2.87 -5.27 -13.03
CA TYR A 228 -4.24 -5.70 -12.81
C TYR A 228 -4.53 -6.98 -13.60
N GLN A 229 -5.39 -7.83 -13.06
CA GLN A 229 -5.85 -9.04 -13.73
C GLN A 229 -7.36 -9.16 -13.56
N ASP A 230 -8.07 -9.37 -14.66
CA ASP A 230 -9.51 -9.63 -14.70
C ASP A 230 -9.85 -10.84 -15.57
N SER A 231 -11.14 -10.98 -15.91
CA SER A 231 -11.64 -12.03 -16.79
C SER A 231 -11.23 -11.87 -18.26
N GLU A 232 -10.76 -10.69 -18.66
CA GLU A 232 -10.37 -10.36 -20.04
C GLU A 232 -8.85 -10.48 -20.26
N GLY A 233 -8.05 -10.26 -19.21
CA GLY A 233 -6.61 -10.49 -19.27
C GLY A 233 -5.81 -9.90 -18.11
N SER A 234 -4.49 -9.93 -18.27
CA SER A 234 -3.55 -9.21 -17.40
C SER A 234 -3.14 -7.91 -18.07
N TYR A 235 -3.08 -6.83 -17.30
CA TYR A 235 -2.78 -5.48 -17.77
C TYR A 235 -1.79 -4.80 -16.83
N VAL A 236 -0.95 -3.93 -17.38
CA VAL A 236 -0.12 -3.00 -16.62
C VAL A 236 -0.67 -1.59 -16.81
N HIS A 237 -0.90 -0.90 -15.72
CA HIS A 237 -1.42 0.45 -15.65
C HIS A 237 -0.37 1.39 -15.06
N HIS A 238 -0.12 2.52 -15.72
CA HIS A 238 0.73 3.58 -15.21
C HIS A 238 -0.03 4.90 -15.22
N ALA A 239 -0.14 5.56 -14.06
CA ALA A 239 -0.84 6.84 -13.93
C ALA A 239 0.03 7.91 -13.27
N TRP A 240 -0.19 9.17 -13.64
CA TRP A 240 0.48 10.33 -13.04
C TRP A 240 -0.31 11.61 -13.32
N SER A 241 -0.06 12.66 -12.54
CA SER A 241 -0.68 13.97 -12.73
C SER A 241 0.35 15.07 -12.99
N THR A 242 -0.08 16.13 -13.67
CA THR A 242 0.68 17.38 -13.76
C THR A 242 0.59 18.16 -12.46
N GLN A 243 1.47 19.15 -12.27
CA GLN A 243 1.19 20.24 -11.34
C GLN A 243 -0.11 20.96 -11.78
N PRO A 244 -0.82 21.65 -10.86
CA PRO A 244 -1.99 22.45 -11.22
C PRO A 244 -1.63 23.44 -12.34
N LEU A 245 -2.45 23.47 -13.38
CA LEU A 245 -2.31 24.32 -14.55
C LEU A 245 -3.41 25.39 -14.53
N THR A 246 -3.12 26.54 -15.13
CA THR A 246 -4.18 27.48 -15.51
C THR A 246 -5.09 26.89 -16.59
N GLU A 247 -6.26 27.48 -16.80
CA GLU A 247 -7.20 27.04 -17.83
C GLU A 247 -6.55 27.09 -19.23
N GLU A 248 -5.85 28.18 -19.57
CA GLU A 248 -5.16 28.33 -20.84
C GLU A 248 -4.01 27.31 -21.02
N GLU A 249 -3.28 26.99 -19.96
CA GLU A 249 -2.25 25.94 -19.99
C GLU A 249 -2.86 24.55 -20.16
N THR A 250 -4.01 24.30 -19.52
CA THR A 250 -4.76 23.05 -19.66
C THR A 250 -5.23 22.86 -21.10
N VAL A 251 -5.85 23.86 -21.72
CA VAL A 251 -6.29 23.82 -23.12
C VAL A 251 -5.10 23.53 -24.05
N ARG A 252 -3.97 24.21 -23.85
CA ARG A 252 -2.75 23.99 -24.65
C ARG A 252 -2.15 22.59 -24.44
N ALA A 253 -2.12 22.09 -23.21
CA ALA A 253 -1.62 20.76 -22.90
C ALA A 253 -2.49 19.67 -23.57
N MET A 254 -3.82 19.77 -23.44
CA MET A 254 -4.75 18.83 -24.06
C MET A 254 -4.63 18.84 -25.59
N ALA A 255 -4.51 20.01 -26.22
CA ALA A 255 -4.31 20.12 -27.67
C ALA A 255 -2.99 19.47 -28.15
N ARG A 256 -1.90 19.59 -27.35
CA ARG A 256 -0.62 18.91 -27.66
C ARG A 256 -0.74 17.39 -27.52
N ALA A 257 -1.41 16.89 -26.48
CA ALA A 257 -1.66 15.46 -26.33
C ALA A 257 -2.48 14.90 -27.50
N GLN A 258 -3.54 15.60 -27.91
CA GLN A 258 -4.32 15.23 -29.09
C GLN A 258 -3.45 15.15 -30.35
N THR A 259 -2.68 16.21 -30.62
CA THR A 259 -1.77 16.27 -31.78
C THR A 259 -0.76 15.12 -31.76
N TYR A 260 -0.24 14.76 -30.58
CA TYR A 260 0.65 13.61 -30.42
C TYR A 260 -0.03 12.30 -30.80
N PHE A 261 -1.21 12.01 -30.23
CA PHE A 261 -1.93 10.76 -30.52
C PHE A 261 -2.29 10.63 -32.00
N GLU A 262 -2.77 11.70 -32.63
CA GLU A 262 -3.09 11.72 -34.07
C GLU A 262 -1.85 11.44 -34.93
N ARG A 263 -0.71 12.10 -34.62
CA ARG A 263 0.56 11.88 -35.35
C ARG A 263 1.14 10.49 -35.12
N ALA A 264 0.95 9.93 -33.93
CA ALA A 264 1.37 8.59 -33.58
C ALA A 264 0.42 7.51 -34.11
N GLY A 265 -0.66 7.87 -34.81
CA GLY A 265 -1.60 6.92 -35.41
C GLY A 265 -2.53 6.24 -34.41
N TRP A 266 -2.71 6.80 -33.22
CA TRP A 266 -3.63 6.26 -32.22
C TRP A 266 -5.08 6.58 -32.60
N ILE A 267 -5.99 5.66 -32.28
CA ILE A 267 -7.42 5.86 -32.46
C ILE A 267 -7.94 6.70 -31.29
N VAL A 268 -8.28 7.96 -31.56
CA VAL A 268 -8.66 8.94 -30.53
C VAL A 268 -10.18 9.06 -30.40
N ARG A 269 -10.67 9.07 -29.16
CA ARG A 269 -12.04 9.41 -28.78
C ARG A 269 -12.05 10.52 -27.75
N HIS A 270 -12.99 11.45 -27.91
CA HIS A 270 -13.24 12.51 -26.95
C HIS A 270 -14.40 12.14 -26.03
N VAL A 271 -14.20 12.36 -24.73
CA VAL A 271 -15.20 12.12 -23.69
C VAL A 271 -15.54 13.46 -23.04
N PRO A 272 -16.81 13.90 -23.06
CA PRO A 272 -17.21 15.13 -22.39
C PRO A 272 -16.85 15.11 -20.89
N THR A 273 -16.44 16.24 -20.35
CA THR A 273 -16.17 16.40 -18.91
C THR A 273 -16.82 17.66 -18.36
N ASP A 274 -16.98 17.71 -17.04
CA ASP A 274 -17.54 18.87 -16.33
C ASP A 274 -16.65 20.12 -16.40
N THR A 275 -15.41 20.02 -16.90
CA THR A 275 -14.50 21.16 -17.11
C THR A 275 -14.82 21.97 -18.37
N GLY A 276 -15.67 21.45 -19.26
CA GLY A 276 -15.86 21.99 -20.61
C GLY A 276 -14.75 21.63 -21.60
N ILE A 277 -13.62 21.10 -21.12
CA ILE A 277 -12.53 20.55 -21.93
C ILE A 277 -12.69 19.02 -21.99
N PRO A 278 -12.85 18.41 -23.17
CA PRO A 278 -13.06 16.96 -23.26
C PRO A 278 -11.81 16.19 -22.83
N ALA A 279 -12.00 15.09 -22.11
CA ALA A 279 -10.96 14.10 -21.89
C ALA A 279 -10.67 13.34 -23.19
N ILE A 280 -9.43 12.91 -23.34
CA ILE A 280 -8.95 12.15 -24.48
C ILE A 280 -8.77 10.71 -24.05
N VAL A 281 -9.40 9.79 -24.76
CA VAL A 281 -9.14 8.34 -24.65
C VAL A 281 -8.59 7.89 -26.00
N ALA A 282 -7.35 7.42 -26.02
CA ALA A 282 -6.66 7.01 -27.23
C ALA A 282 -6.27 5.54 -27.14
N ARG A 283 -6.47 4.77 -28.20
CA ARG A 283 -6.04 3.36 -28.29
C ARG A 283 -4.95 3.19 -29.34
N ASN A 284 -3.88 2.51 -28.97
CA ASN A 284 -2.84 2.06 -29.88
C ASN A 284 -3.28 0.74 -30.53
N ALA A 285 -3.38 0.73 -31.86
CA ALA A 285 -3.85 -0.44 -32.61
C ALA A 285 -2.77 -1.55 -32.74
N GLU A 286 -1.50 -1.22 -32.55
CA GLU A 286 -0.38 -2.17 -32.70
C GLU A 286 -0.23 -3.08 -31.49
N ASP A 287 -0.43 -2.55 -30.28
CA ASP A 287 -0.21 -3.29 -29.04
C ASP A 287 -1.41 -3.34 -28.09
N GLY A 288 -2.53 -2.72 -28.49
CA GLY A 288 -3.76 -2.70 -27.71
C GLY A 288 -3.73 -1.76 -26.50
N SER A 289 -2.68 -0.96 -26.33
CA SER A 289 -2.57 -0.02 -25.20
C SER A 289 -3.64 1.07 -25.28
N VAL A 290 -4.14 1.51 -24.13
CA VAL A 290 -5.10 2.59 -24.00
C VAL A 290 -4.50 3.69 -23.13
N ALA A 291 -4.48 4.91 -23.64
CA ALA A 291 -4.09 6.10 -22.91
C ALA A 291 -5.32 6.96 -22.62
N GLN A 292 -5.38 7.54 -21.42
CA GLN A 292 -6.40 8.48 -20.99
C GLN A 292 -5.70 9.75 -20.51
N VAL A 293 -6.15 10.90 -21.01
CA VAL A 293 -5.67 12.22 -20.59
C VAL A 293 -6.89 13.07 -20.25
N ALA A 294 -7.02 13.46 -18.98
CA ALA A 294 -8.24 14.11 -18.49
C ALA A 294 -7.91 15.30 -17.57
N PRO A 295 -8.54 16.46 -17.78
CA PRO A 295 -8.42 17.59 -16.86
C PRO A 295 -9.25 17.35 -15.58
N SER A 296 -8.73 17.80 -14.43
CA SER A 296 -9.39 17.71 -13.13
C SER A 296 -9.87 19.08 -12.65
N THR A 297 -11.19 19.25 -12.49
CA THR A 297 -11.79 20.46 -11.90
C THR A 297 -11.35 20.70 -10.46
N THR A 298 -11.17 19.63 -9.69
CA THR A 298 -10.90 19.70 -8.25
C THR A 298 -9.46 20.08 -7.94
N THR A 299 -8.51 19.65 -8.78
CA THR A 299 -7.07 19.84 -8.52
C THR A 299 -6.39 20.80 -9.49
N GLY A 300 -7.06 21.16 -10.59
CA GLY A 300 -6.46 21.94 -11.68
C GLY A 300 -5.37 21.19 -12.45
N ALA A 301 -5.14 19.90 -12.15
CA ALA A 301 -4.13 19.09 -12.83
C ALA A 301 -4.72 18.38 -14.05
N VAL A 302 -3.84 18.00 -14.99
CA VAL A 302 -4.16 17.01 -16.02
C VAL A 302 -3.69 15.65 -15.52
N ARG A 303 -4.60 14.68 -15.50
CA ARG A 303 -4.33 13.28 -15.16
C ARG A 303 -4.03 12.51 -16.42
N VAL A 304 -2.98 11.71 -16.39
CA VAL A 304 -2.58 10.81 -17.46
C VAL A 304 -2.57 9.40 -16.93
N ALA A 305 -3.13 8.48 -17.70
CA ALA A 305 -3.12 7.07 -17.38
C ALA A 305 -2.90 6.24 -18.65
N VAL A 306 -2.05 5.23 -18.58
CA VAL A 306 -1.75 4.32 -19.69
C VAL A 306 -1.96 2.90 -19.20
N THR A 307 -2.82 2.15 -19.87
CA THR A 307 -3.06 0.73 -19.62
C THR A 307 -2.57 -0.08 -20.82
N THR A 308 -1.67 -1.03 -20.60
CA THR A 308 -1.10 -1.90 -21.63
C THR A 308 -1.42 -3.35 -21.32
N PRO A 309 -1.95 -4.15 -22.26
CA PRO A 309 -2.15 -5.57 -22.03
C PRO A 309 -0.80 -6.31 -21.90
N ALA A 310 -0.75 -7.29 -21.01
CA ALA A 310 0.41 -8.15 -20.80
C ALA A 310 0.76 -8.89 -22.09
N VAL A 311 -0.24 -9.52 -22.71
CA VAL A 311 -0.18 -10.15 -24.02
C VAL A 311 -0.84 -9.22 -25.04
N PRO A 312 -0.16 -8.80 -26.12
CA PRO A 312 -0.78 -8.00 -27.17
C PRO A 312 -2.01 -8.70 -27.74
N GLU A 313 -3.08 -7.96 -28.02
CA GLU A 313 -4.22 -8.51 -28.74
C GLU A 313 -3.80 -8.92 -30.15
N ASP A 314 -4.27 -10.09 -30.60
CA ASP A 314 -4.03 -10.57 -31.96
C ASP A 314 -4.84 -9.72 -32.94
N PRO A 315 -4.21 -8.95 -33.85
CA PRO A 315 -4.93 -8.09 -34.78
C PRO A 315 -5.86 -8.86 -35.75
N ALA A 316 -5.76 -10.19 -35.80
CA ALA A 316 -6.63 -11.06 -36.61
C ALA A 316 -8.00 -11.37 -35.96
N LYS A 317 -8.30 -10.86 -34.76
CA LYS A 317 -9.57 -11.12 -34.04
C LYS A 317 -10.56 -9.94 -34.02
N VAL A 318 -10.33 -8.89 -34.81
CA VAL A 318 -11.26 -7.76 -34.99
C VAL A 318 -11.95 -7.85 -36.36
#